data_AF-A0A364JWJ9-F1
#
_entry.id   AF-A0A364JWJ9-F1
#
_cell.length_a   1.000
_cell.length_b   1.000
_cell.length_c   1.000
_cell.angle_alpha   90.00
_cell.angle_beta   90.00
_cell.angle_gamma   90.00
#
_symmetry.space_group_name_H-M   'P 1'
#
loop_
_entity.id
_entity.type
_entity.pdbx_description
1 polymer ?
#
loop_
_entity_poly.entity_id
_entity_poly.type
_entity_poly.pdbx_seq_one_letter_code
_entity_poly.pdbx_strand_id
1 'polypeptide(L)'
;MLLPWLGRESPSNMTQLVRFLLLGGTAAAINWIVRFPLSLFLPFPAAVFVAYLIGMTAGFTLYRSYVFPGSSLPLGVQIGLFLVVNSVGAVIVLAVSLALLNIAFPAFGDVPFAEALAHGTGIGVGAAANFIGHKYLTFRITPFARAKSEPSLRD
;
A
#
# COMPACT_ATOMS: atom_id res chain seq x y z
N MET A 1 -2.31 -15.68 -38.44
CA MET A 1 -1.34 -14.69 -37.92
C MET A 1 -2.13 -13.66 -37.13
N LEU A 2 -2.30 -13.93 -35.83
CA LEU A 2 -3.23 -13.23 -34.93
C LEU A 2 -2.49 -12.08 -34.21
N LEU A 3 -3.08 -10.89 -34.24
CA LEU A 3 -2.59 -9.66 -33.62
C LEU A 3 -2.35 -9.82 -32.11
N PRO A 4 -1.12 -9.74 -31.57
CA PRO A 4 -0.86 -9.81 -30.13
C PRO A 4 -1.11 -8.49 -29.39
N TRP A 5 -1.61 -7.45 -30.07
CA TRP A 5 -1.62 -6.07 -29.57
C TRP A 5 -3.04 -5.50 -29.36
N LEU A 6 -4.07 -6.34 -29.34
CA LEU A 6 -5.40 -5.91 -28.92
C LEU A 6 -5.42 -5.73 -27.39
N GLY A 7 -5.29 -4.47 -26.96
CA GLY A 7 -5.96 -3.95 -25.77
C GLY A 7 -5.57 -4.58 -24.43
N ARG A 8 -4.34 -4.32 -23.94
CA ARG A 8 -4.18 -4.27 -22.48
C ARG A 8 -4.87 -3.00 -21.98
N GLU A 9 -6.18 -3.07 -21.80
CA GLU A 9 -6.88 -2.05 -21.02
C GLU A 9 -6.13 -1.89 -19.69
N SER A 10 -5.75 -0.65 -19.38
CA SER A 10 -5.18 -0.35 -18.06
C SER A 10 -6.18 -0.87 -17.02
N PRO A 11 -5.76 -1.71 -16.04
CA PRO A 11 -6.69 -2.34 -15.11
C PRO A 11 -7.62 -1.29 -14.50
N SER A 12 -8.92 -1.58 -14.45
CA SER A 12 -9.90 -0.67 -13.85
C SER A 12 -9.51 -0.35 -12.40
N ASN A 13 -9.99 0.79 -11.89
CA ASN A 13 -9.71 1.21 -10.51
C ASN A 13 -10.12 0.14 -9.49
N MET A 14 -11.21 -0.59 -9.76
CA MET A 14 -11.67 -1.70 -8.92
C MET A 14 -10.67 -2.84 -8.90
N THR A 15 -10.15 -3.27 -10.06
CA THR A 15 -9.12 -4.32 -10.13
C THR A 15 -7.85 -3.90 -9.40
N GLN A 16 -7.43 -2.65 -9.54
CA GLN A 16 -6.29 -2.12 -8.78
C GLN A 16 -6.56 -2.12 -7.28
N LEU A 17 -7.76 -1.72 -6.84
CA LEU A 17 -8.13 -1.70 -5.43
C LEU A 17 -8.11 -3.11 -4.83
N VAL A 18 -8.70 -4.09 -5.51
CA VAL A 18 -8.69 -5.49 -5.05
C VAL A 18 -7.27 -6.02 -4.95
N ARG A 19 -6.42 -5.79 -5.95
CA ARG A 19 -4.99 -6.17 -5.89
C ARG A 19 -4.24 -5.44 -4.78
N PHE A 20 -4.52 -4.15 -4.58
CA PHE A 20 -3.91 -3.35 -3.53
C PHE A 20 -4.21 -3.94 -2.14
N LEU A 21 -5.47 -4.30 -1.88
CA LEU A 21 -5.89 -4.90 -0.62
C LEU A 21 -5.29 -6.31 -0.44
N LEU A 22 -5.34 -7.16 -1.47
CA LEU A 22 -4.80 -8.52 -1.40
C LEU A 22 -3.28 -8.52 -1.20
N LEU A 23 -2.55 -7.74 -2.00
CA LEU A 23 -1.09 -7.70 -1.93
C LEU A 23 -0.58 -6.90 -0.72
N GLY A 24 -1.34 -5.90 -0.28
CA GLY A 24 -1.09 -5.19 0.97
C GLY A 24 -1.28 -6.09 2.18
N GLY A 25 -2.38 -6.85 2.21
CA GLY A 25 -2.62 -7.88 3.22
C GLY A 25 -1.54 -8.96 3.21
N THR A 26 -1.06 -9.36 2.02
CA THR A 26 0.07 -10.29 1.89
C THR A 26 1.36 -9.71 2.49
N ALA A 27 1.68 -8.44 2.21
CA ALA A 27 2.85 -7.78 2.79
C ALA A 27 2.75 -7.66 4.33
N ALA A 28 1.55 -7.38 4.86
CA ALA A 28 1.29 -7.37 6.29
C ALA A 28 1.46 -8.78 6.91
N ALA A 29 0.98 -9.82 6.23
CA ALA A 29 1.16 -11.21 6.65
C ALA A 29 2.65 -11.60 6.65
N ILE A 30 3.42 -11.21 5.62
CA ILE A 30 4.87 -11.42 5.57
C ILE A 30 5.53 -10.77 6.78
N ASN A 31 5.26 -9.48 7.06
CA ASN A 31 5.78 -8.78 8.24
C ASN A 31 5.49 -9.58 9.52
N TRP A 32 4.24 -10.00 9.73
CA TRP A 32 3.86 -10.72 10.93
C TRP A 32 4.52 -12.10 11.06
N ILE A 33 4.59 -12.87 9.96
CA ILE A 33 5.13 -14.24 9.95
C ILE A 33 6.66 -14.23 10.11
N VAL A 34 7.39 -13.38 9.38
CA VAL A 34 8.87 -13.39 9.44
C VAL A 34 9.43 -12.93 10.79
N ARG A 35 8.63 -12.22 11.59
CA ARG A 35 9.01 -11.83 12.96
C ARG A 35 9.28 -13.04 13.85
N PHE A 36 8.53 -14.15 13.71
CA PHE A 36 8.70 -15.33 14.55
C PHE A 36 10.08 -16.01 14.41
N PRO A 37 10.57 -16.39 13.21
CA PRO A 37 11.93 -16.91 13.07
C PRO A 37 13.00 -15.88 13.42
N LEU A 38 12.79 -14.59 13.15
CA LEU A 38 13.71 -13.52 13.57
C LEU A 38 13.86 -13.44 15.09
N SER A 39 12.78 -13.67 15.85
CA SER A 39 12.81 -13.71 17.31
C SER A 39 13.65 -14.86 17.90
N LEU A 40 14.10 -15.82 17.08
CA LEU A 40 15.07 -16.84 17.50
C LEU A 40 16.51 -16.28 17.56
N PHE A 41 16.78 -15.20 16.83
CA PHE A 41 18.12 -14.62 16.69
C PHE A 41 18.24 -13.20 17.24
N LEU A 42 17.12 -12.47 17.34
CA LEU A 42 17.07 -11.06 17.69
C LEU A 42 16.16 -10.81 18.90
N PRO A 43 16.47 -9.80 19.75
CA PRO A 43 15.54 -9.35 20.77
C PRO A 43 14.25 -8.81 20.12
N PHE A 44 13.14 -8.88 20.84
CA PHE A 44 11.81 -8.59 20.31
C PHE A 44 11.70 -7.25 19.53
N PRO A 45 12.19 -6.10 20.03
CA PRO A 45 12.11 -4.84 19.29
C PRO A 45 12.87 -4.89 17.95
N ALA A 46 14.05 -5.52 17.93
CA ALA A 46 14.84 -5.66 16.70
C ALA A 46 14.17 -6.62 15.71
N ALA A 47 13.60 -7.74 16.19
CA ALA A 47 12.86 -8.68 15.34
C ALA A 47 11.65 -8.01 14.68
N VAL A 48 10.88 -7.21 15.42
CA VAL A 48 9.74 -6.45 14.88
C VAL A 48 10.20 -5.41 13.86
N PHE A 49 11.26 -4.65 14.15
CA PHE A 49 11.77 -3.65 13.23
C PHE A 49 12.27 -4.27 11.91
N VAL A 50 13.06 -5.35 11.97
CA VAL A 50 13.56 -6.05 10.78
C VAL A 50 12.40 -6.67 9.99
N ALA A 51 11.42 -7.27 10.66
CA ALA A 51 10.23 -7.82 10.02
C ALA A 51 9.40 -6.74 9.30
N TYR A 52 9.30 -5.55 9.90
CA TYR A 52 8.69 -4.39 9.27
C TYR A 52 9.41 -3.97 7.98
N LEU A 53 10.75 -3.91 7.99
CA LEU A 53 11.53 -3.59 6.79
C LEU A 53 11.33 -4.62 5.66
N ILE A 54 11.27 -5.91 6.01
CA ILE A 54 10.97 -7.00 5.05
C ILE A 54 9.57 -6.82 4.46
N GLY A 55 8.56 -6.61 5.31
CA GLY A 55 7.19 -6.37 4.88
C GLY A 55 7.04 -5.14 3.99
N MET A 56 7.70 -4.03 4.34
CA MET A 56 7.71 -2.80 3.54
C MET A 56 8.35 -3.02 2.17
N THR A 57 9.45 -3.78 2.12
CA THR A 57 10.13 -4.13 0.86
C THR A 57 9.24 -5.02 -0.02
N ALA A 58 8.59 -6.01 0.57
CA ALA A 58 7.62 -6.86 -0.13
C ALA A 58 6.44 -6.04 -0.67
N GLY A 59 5.83 -5.18 0.17
CA GLY A 59 4.73 -4.30 -0.21
C GLY A 59 5.08 -3.36 -1.35
N PHE A 60 6.23 -2.68 -1.27
CA PHE A 60 6.73 -1.82 -2.34
C PHE A 60 6.88 -2.59 -3.67
N THR A 61 7.53 -3.75 -3.61
CA THR A 61 7.79 -4.58 -4.79
C THR A 61 6.49 -5.10 -5.41
N LEU A 62 5.56 -5.58 -4.59
CA LEU A 62 4.26 -6.08 -5.04
C LEU A 62 3.41 -4.97 -5.67
N TYR A 63 3.33 -3.80 -5.04
CA TYR A 63 2.55 -2.68 -5.56
C TYR A 63 3.11 -2.16 -6.86
N ARG A 64 4.44 -1.97 -6.93
CA ARG A 64 5.11 -1.53 -8.15
C ARG A 64 4.94 -2.50 -9.31
N SER A 65 4.91 -3.81 -9.03
CA SER A 65 4.93 -4.84 -10.08
C SER A 65 3.52 -5.23 -10.55
N TYR A 66 2.54 -5.28 -9.65
CA TYR A 66 1.24 -5.90 -9.92
C TYR A 66 0.03 -4.96 -9.76
N VAL A 67 0.15 -3.90 -8.95
CA VAL A 67 -0.95 -2.96 -8.70
C VAL A 67 -0.83 -1.73 -9.59
N PHE A 68 0.34 -1.07 -9.57
CA PHE A 68 0.62 0.18 -10.28
C PHE A 68 1.88 0.06 -11.16
N PRO A 69 1.90 -0.84 -12.17
CA PRO A 69 3.04 -0.99 -13.05
C PRO A 69 3.24 0.22 -13.96
N GLY A 70 4.49 0.46 -14.37
CA GLY A 70 4.81 1.44 -15.40
C GLY A 70 5.03 2.87 -14.91
N SER A 71 5.28 3.09 -13.62
CA SER A 71 5.61 4.42 -13.10
C SER A 71 6.78 5.06 -13.86
N SER A 72 6.65 6.35 -14.17
CA SER A 72 7.66 7.15 -14.88
C SER A 72 8.69 7.81 -13.96
N LEU A 73 8.58 7.62 -12.65
CA LEU A 73 9.48 8.23 -11.66
C LEU A 73 10.77 7.40 -11.49
N PRO A 74 11.91 8.03 -11.16
CA PRO A 74 13.12 7.30 -10.75
C PRO A 74 12.86 6.43 -9.51
N LEU A 75 13.53 5.29 -9.40
CA LEU A 75 13.31 4.32 -8.33
C LEU A 75 13.44 4.93 -6.92
N GLY A 76 14.48 5.73 -6.67
CA GLY A 76 14.68 6.39 -5.38
C GLY A 76 13.54 7.34 -5.00
N VAL A 77 12.95 8.02 -5.98
CA VAL A 77 11.78 8.90 -5.76
C VAL A 77 10.54 8.05 -5.43
N GLN A 78 10.35 6.92 -6.11
CA GLN A 78 9.27 5.99 -5.78
C GLN A 78 9.40 5.48 -4.34
N ILE A 79 10.61 5.09 -3.90
CA ILE A 79 10.86 4.63 -2.53
C ILE A 79 10.55 5.74 -1.52
N GLY A 80 11.06 6.95 -1.73
CA GLY A 80 10.80 8.09 -0.84
C GLY A 80 9.31 8.41 -0.72
N LEU A 81 8.60 8.50 -1.85
CA LEU A 81 7.15 8.72 -1.85
C LEU A 81 6.38 7.56 -1.24
N PHE A 82 6.85 6.31 -1.40
CA PHE A 82 6.22 5.16 -0.78
C PHE A 82 6.26 5.25 0.74
N LEU A 83 7.42 5.61 1.31
CA LEU A 83 7.57 5.80 2.75
C LEU A 83 6.70 6.96 3.27
N VAL A 84 6.67 8.09 2.56
CA VAL A 84 5.83 9.25 2.92
C VAL A 84 4.35 8.89 2.92
N VAL A 85 3.86 8.26 1.84
CA VAL A 85 2.44 7.88 1.72
C VAL A 85 2.03 6.90 2.83
N ASN A 86 2.85 5.89 3.11
CA ASN A 86 2.58 4.95 4.22
C ASN A 86 2.60 5.64 5.58
N SER A 87 3.52 6.58 5.80
CA SER A 87 3.61 7.33 7.06
C SER A 87 2.36 8.21 7.27
N VAL A 88 1.93 8.93 6.24
CA VAL A 88 0.68 9.71 6.27
C VAL A 88 -0.51 8.78 6.50
N GLY A 89 -0.54 7.63 5.84
CA GLY A 89 -1.55 6.60 6.07
C GLY A 89 -1.63 6.15 7.52
N ALA A 90 -0.49 5.86 8.16
CA ALA A 90 -0.44 5.49 9.57
C ALA A 90 -0.96 6.61 10.49
N VAL A 91 -0.64 7.86 10.19
CA VAL A 91 -1.18 9.03 10.91
C VAL A 91 -2.70 9.14 10.73
N ILE A 92 -3.23 8.89 9.53
CA ILE A 92 -4.68 8.86 9.27
C ILE A 92 -5.35 7.76 10.08
N VAL A 93 -4.80 6.53 10.09
CA VAL A 93 -5.33 5.42 10.89
C VAL A 93 -5.41 5.85 12.36
N LEU A 94 -4.32 6.36 12.92
CA LEU A 94 -4.27 6.81 14.31
C LEU A 94 -5.28 7.93 14.60
N ALA A 95 -5.32 8.97 13.76
CA ALA A 95 -6.21 10.11 13.95
C ALA A 95 -7.69 9.71 13.88
N VAL A 96 -8.08 8.87 12.91
CA VAL A 96 -9.45 8.39 12.77
C VAL A 96 -9.83 7.48 13.93
N SER A 97 -8.95 6.58 14.36
CA SER A 97 -9.20 5.71 15.50
C SER A 97 -9.39 6.52 16.79
N LEU A 98 -8.52 7.50 17.06
CA LEU A 98 -8.65 8.37 18.23
C LEU A 98 -9.92 9.23 18.15
N ALA A 99 -10.24 9.79 16.98
CA ALA A 99 -11.45 10.58 16.81
C ALA A 99 -12.72 9.75 17.10
N LEU A 100 -12.80 8.52 16.58
CA LEU A 100 -13.94 7.65 16.82
C LEU A 100 -14.06 7.25 18.30
N LEU A 101 -12.96 6.89 18.95
CA LEU A 101 -12.96 6.55 20.38
C LEU A 101 -13.44 7.70 21.26
N ASN A 102 -12.96 8.92 20.98
CA ASN A 102 -13.22 10.07 21.85
C ASN A 102 -14.55 10.78 21.55
N ILE A 103 -15.09 10.64 20.33
CA ILE A 103 -16.30 11.37 19.89
C ILE A 103 -17.50 10.44 19.72
N ALA A 104 -17.33 9.29 19.07
CA ALA A 104 -18.44 8.44 18.64
C ALA A 104 -18.72 7.28 19.62
N PHE A 105 -17.68 6.74 20.26
CA PHE A 105 -17.80 5.60 21.17
C PHE A 105 -17.72 5.85 22.69
N PRO A 106 -17.73 7.09 23.25
CA PRO A 106 -17.60 7.26 24.69
C PRO A 106 -18.75 6.65 25.51
N ALA A 107 -19.90 6.39 24.89
CA ALA A 107 -21.07 5.76 25.52
C ALA A 107 -21.11 4.22 25.40
N PHE A 108 -20.18 3.59 24.67
CA PHE A 108 -20.34 2.19 24.26
C PHE A 108 -19.95 1.16 25.32
N GLY A 109 -19.41 1.56 26.48
CA GLY A 109 -19.18 0.71 27.66
C GLY A 109 -18.10 -0.38 27.51
N ASP A 110 -18.05 -1.04 26.35
CA ASP A 110 -17.11 -2.09 25.97
C ASP A 110 -15.90 -1.52 25.23
N VAL A 111 -14.90 -1.12 26.01
CA VAL A 111 -13.63 -0.57 25.54
C VAL A 111 -12.98 -1.46 24.46
N PRO A 112 -12.86 -2.81 24.60
CA PRO A 112 -12.19 -3.63 23.59
C PRO A 112 -12.92 -3.68 22.24
N PHE A 113 -14.25 -3.71 22.25
CA PHE A 113 -15.04 -3.74 21.02
C PHE A 113 -15.02 -2.38 20.31
N ALA A 114 -15.14 -1.28 21.07
CA ALA A 114 -15.02 0.07 20.55
C ALA A 114 -13.63 0.34 19.95
N GLU A 115 -12.56 -0.11 20.60
CA GLU A 115 -11.18 -0.02 20.09
C GLU A 115 -11.00 -0.80 18.79
N ALA A 116 -11.50 -2.04 18.73
CA ALA A 116 -11.42 -2.86 17.52
C ALA A 116 -12.17 -2.22 16.34
N LEU A 117 -13.38 -1.69 16.58
CA LEU A 117 -14.16 -0.98 15.57
C LEU A 117 -13.46 0.30 15.12
N ALA A 118 -13.03 1.15 16.04
CA ALA A 118 -12.34 2.40 15.74
C ALA A 118 -11.03 2.18 14.98
N HIS A 119 -10.27 1.13 15.36
CA HIS A 119 -9.06 0.75 14.67
C HIS A 119 -9.35 0.19 13.28
N GLY A 120 -10.33 -0.72 13.16
CA GLY A 120 -10.76 -1.28 11.87
C GLY A 120 -11.23 -0.21 10.88
N THR A 121 -12.04 0.75 11.34
CA THR A 121 -12.44 1.90 10.51
C THR A 121 -11.25 2.77 10.14
N GLY A 122 -10.34 3.04 11.09
CA GLY A 122 -9.08 3.75 10.83
C GLY A 122 -8.27 3.08 9.73
N ILE A 123 -8.07 1.75 9.79
CA ILE A 123 -7.41 0.94 8.76
C ILE A 123 -8.11 1.11 7.41
N GLY A 124 -9.44 1.03 7.36
CA GLY A 124 -10.20 1.19 6.13
C GLY A 124 -9.99 2.55 5.46
N VAL A 125 -10.09 3.63 6.25
CA VAL A 125 -9.87 5.00 5.75
C VAL A 125 -8.40 5.21 5.33
N GLY A 126 -7.45 4.73 6.14
CA GLY A 126 -6.03 4.78 5.84
C GLY A 126 -5.65 3.98 4.59
N ALA A 127 -6.28 2.83 4.36
CA ALA A 127 -6.08 2.02 3.15
C ALA A 127 -6.59 2.75 1.90
N ALA A 128 -7.75 3.40 1.97
CA ALA A 128 -8.27 4.23 0.88
C ALA A 128 -7.33 5.41 0.57
N ALA A 129 -6.84 6.11 1.61
CA ALA A 129 -5.88 7.19 1.45
C ALA A 129 -4.55 6.71 0.84
N ASN A 130 -4.02 5.57 1.30
CA ASN A 130 -2.83 4.95 0.74
C ASN A 130 -3.02 4.55 -0.72
N PHE A 131 -4.17 3.98 -1.09
CA PHE A 131 -4.46 3.61 -2.47
C PHE A 131 -4.38 4.83 -3.39
N ILE A 132 -5.01 5.94 -2.99
CA ILE A 132 -4.97 7.21 -3.71
C ILE A 132 -3.53 7.73 -3.78
N GLY A 133 -2.84 7.81 -2.65
CA GLY A 133 -1.47 8.31 -2.57
C GLY A 133 -0.50 7.52 -3.44
N HIS A 134 -0.57 6.19 -3.40
CA HIS A 134 0.32 5.35 -4.20
C HIS A 134 0.02 5.44 -5.69
N LYS A 135 -1.26 5.49 -6.07
CA LYS A 135 -1.66 5.59 -7.46
C LYS A 135 -1.25 6.92 -8.10
N TYR A 136 -1.47 8.04 -7.40
CA TYR A 136 -1.32 9.38 -7.98
C TYR A 136 0.00 10.06 -7.62
N LEU A 137 0.70 9.61 -6.57
CA LEU A 137 2.00 10.15 -6.15
C LEU A 137 3.11 9.12 -6.38
N THR A 138 3.11 8.02 -5.63
CA THR A 138 4.23 7.07 -5.60
C THR A 138 4.54 6.43 -6.95
N PHE A 139 3.51 5.94 -7.64
CA PHE A 139 3.63 5.18 -8.88
C PHE A 139 2.98 5.88 -10.07
N ARG A 140 2.91 7.21 -10.04
CA ARG A 140 2.29 7.98 -11.11
C ARG A 140 2.98 7.78 -12.45
N ILE A 141 2.21 7.91 -13.52
CA ILE A 141 2.66 7.87 -14.91
C ILE A 141 2.46 9.25 -15.52
N THR A 142 3.53 9.88 -15.98
CA THR A 142 3.48 11.19 -16.66
C THR A 142 3.20 11.00 -18.16
N PRO A 143 2.37 11.85 -18.80
CA PRO A 143 2.01 11.72 -20.22
C PRO A 143 3.20 11.58 -21.17
N PHE A 144 4.30 12.29 -20.91
CA PHE A 144 5.51 12.25 -21.72
C PHE A 144 6.18 10.85 -21.74
N ALA A 145 6.11 10.11 -20.63
CA ALA A 145 6.67 8.75 -20.57
C ALA A 145 5.84 7.74 -21.37
N ARG A 146 4.55 8.01 -21.57
CA ARG A 146 3.64 7.17 -22.38
C ARG A 146 3.98 7.26 -23.87
N ALA A 147 4.25 8.47 -24.36
CA ALA A 147 4.62 8.71 -25.76
C ALA A 147 5.93 8.03 -26.19
N LYS A 148 6.89 7.84 -25.26
CA LYS A 148 8.15 7.13 -25.55
C LYS A 148 8.00 5.60 -25.57
N SER A 149 6.89 5.06 -25.06
CA SER A 149 6.62 3.62 -25.00
C SER A 149 5.77 3.09 -26.16
N GLU A 150 5.21 3.98 -26.98
CA GLU A 150 4.58 3.62 -28.26
C GLU A 150 5.68 3.37 -29.31
N PRO A 151 5.66 2.21 -30.02
CA PRO A 151 6.54 2.02 -31.16
C PRO A 151 6.24 3.12 -32.17
N SER A 152 7.28 3.82 -32.66
CA SER A 152 7.11 4.77 -33.76
C SER A 152 6.49 4.05 -34.95
N LEU A 153 5.22 4.34 -35.24
CA LEU A 153 4.50 3.86 -36.44
C LEU A 153 5.00 4.54 -37.72
N ARG A 154 6.32 4.75 -37.82
CA ARG A 154 7.01 5.31 -38.96
C ARG A 154 8.31 4.53 -39.09
N ASP A 155 8.26 3.50 -39.91
CA ASP A 155 9.24 3.12 -40.93
C ASP A 155 8.58 2.10 -41.88
#